data_AF-A0A317U9K4-F1
#
_entry.id   AF-A0A317U9K4-F1
#
_cell.length_a   1.000
_cell.length_b   1.000
_cell.length_c   1.000
_cell.angle_alpha   90.00
_cell.angle_beta   90.00
_cell.angle_gamma   90.00
#
_symmetry.space_group_name_H-M   'P 1'
#
loop_
_entity.id
_entity.type
_entity.pdbx_description
1 polymer ?
#
loop_
_entity_poly.entity_id
_entity_poly.type
_entity_poly.pdbx_seq_one_letter_code
_entity_poly.pdbx_strand_id
1 'polypeptide(L)'
;MGRKERRAKERQERKESIRMTPDRIYELKQKTANEAVRRVQEIEKGKEKQRAETTLDMLLLFGMTYLHEQKGWGKQRLENYYDGCMKLLKEFEAGEHMIKSLRDKLVEETKINLVEVKE
;
A
#
# COMPACT_ATOMS: atom_id res chain seq x y z
N MET A 1 -19.99 49.02 -14.54
CA MET A 1 -20.97 47.99 -14.94
C MET A 1 -22.19 48.06 -14.03
N GLY A 2 -23.38 48.25 -14.61
CA GLY A 2 -24.64 48.29 -13.89
C GLY A 2 -25.11 46.90 -13.44
N ARG A 3 -26.00 46.85 -12.43
CA ARG A 3 -26.53 45.60 -11.84
C ARG A 3 -27.19 44.67 -12.87
N LYS A 4 -27.75 45.24 -13.94
CA LYS A 4 -28.39 44.51 -15.06
C LYS A 4 -27.37 43.88 -16.01
N GLU A 5 -26.27 44.58 -16.30
CA GLU A 5 -25.17 44.09 -17.15
C GLU A 5 -24.43 42.93 -16.47
N ARG A 6 -24.21 43.04 -15.14
CA ARG A 6 -23.56 41.98 -14.36
C ARG A 6 -24.36 40.67 -14.38
N ARG A 7 -25.70 40.77 -14.22
CA ARG A 7 -26.61 39.61 -14.33
C ARG A 7 -26.68 39.02 -15.74
N ALA A 8 -26.55 39.85 -16.78
CA ALA A 8 -26.54 39.37 -18.17
C ALA A 8 -25.24 38.60 -18.47
N LYS A 9 -24.10 39.12 -18.02
CA LYS A 9 -22.79 38.48 -18.16
C LYS A 9 -22.74 37.13 -17.44
N GLU A 10 -23.21 37.06 -16.19
CA GLU A 10 -23.30 35.80 -15.44
C GLU A 10 -24.19 34.75 -16.12
N ARG A 11 -25.30 35.19 -16.75
CA ARG A 11 -26.18 34.29 -17.52
C ARG A 11 -25.50 33.78 -18.80
N GLN A 12 -24.70 34.63 -19.45
CA GLN A 12 -23.95 34.24 -20.63
C GLN A 12 -22.82 33.27 -20.29
N GLU A 13 -22.04 33.56 -19.24
CA GLU A 13 -20.99 32.68 -18.72
C GLU A 13 -21.56 31.32 -18.26
N ARG A 14 -22.76 31.30 -17.66
CA ARG A 14 -23.49 30.05 -17.36
C ARG A 14 -23.89 29.29 -18.62
N LYS A 15 -24.35 29.98 -19.67
CA LYS A 15 -24.72 29.32 -20.93
C LYS A 15 -23.49 28.75 -21.65
N GLU A 16 -22.39 29.49 -21.67
CA GLU A 16 -21.14 29.05 -22.28
C GLU A 16 -20.49 27.89 -21.51
N SER A 17 -20.54 27.89 -20.18
CA SER A 17 -20.02 26.78 -19.36
C SER A 17 -20.82 25.47 -19.48
N ILE A 18 -22.08 25.54 -19.90
CA ILE A 18 -22.96 24.37 -20.15
C ILE A 18 -22.91 23.95 -21.63
N ARG A 19 -22.46 24.81 -22.54
CA ARG A 19 -22.45 24.53 -23.97
C ARG A 19 -21.41 23.47 -24.30
N MET A 20 -21.87 22.34 -24.81
CA MET A 20 -21.02 21.22 -25.21
C MET A 20 -20.38 21.50 -26.58
N THR A 21 -19.25 22.20 -26.57
CA THR A 21 -18.39 22.36 -27.75
C THR A 21 -17.50 21.11 -27.95
N PRO A 22 -16.97 20.87 -29.16
CA PRO A 22 -16.01 19.78 -29.39
C PRO A 22 -14.81 19.82 -28.42
N ASP A 23 -14.25 21.01 -28.16
CA ASP A 23 -13.15 21.18 -27.20
C ASP A 23 -13.57 20.82 -25.77
N ARG A 24 -14.78 21.22 -25.36
CA ARG A 24 -15.30 20.86 -24.04
C ARG A 24 -15.56 19.37 -23.90
N ILE A 25 -16.04 18.72 -24.96
CA ILE A 25 -16.19 17.26 -25.02
C ILE A 25 -14.82 16.59 -24.89
N TYR A 26 -13.80 17.10 -25.58
CA TYR A 26 -12.43 16.61 -25.48
C TYR A 26 -11.86 16.76 -24.06
N GLU A 27 -12.00 17.94 -23.44
CA GLU A 27 -11.60 18.18 -22.04
C GLU A 27 -12.29 17.23 -21.07
N LEU A 28 -13.60 17.01 -21.23
CA LEU A 28 -14.38 16.12 -20.38
C LEU A 28 -13.92 14.67 -20.54
N LYS A 29 -13.70 14.20 -21.77
CA LYS A 29 -13.13 12.87 -22.03
C LYS A 29 -11.76 12.70 -21.37
N GLN A 30 -10.89 13.71 -21.47
CA GLN A 30 -9.57 13.66 -20.86
C GLN A 30 -9.65 13.63 -19.32
N LYS A 31 -10.54 14.43 -18.72
CA LYS A 31 -10.78 14.41 -17.27
C LYS A 31 -11.30 13.07 -16.80
N THR A 32 -12.28 12.49 -17.50
CA THR A 32 -12.81 11.16 -17.18
C THR A 32 -11.75 10.09 -17.33
N ALA A 33 -10.93 10.13 -18.37
CA ALA A 33 -9.82 9.19 -18.56
C ALA A 33 -8.79 9.30 -17.43
N ASN A 34 -8.37 10.51 -17.08
CA ASN A 34 -7.43 10.75 -15.99
C ASN A 34 -7.99 10.28 -14.63
N GLU A 35 -9.27 10.50 -14.36
CA GLU A 35 -9.92 10.03 -13.14
C GLU A 35 -10.00 8.48 -13.11
N ALA A 36 -10.33 7.85 -14.24
CA ALA A 36 -10.32 6.39 -14.34
C ALA A 36 -8.94 5.81 -14.08
N VAL A 37 -7.88 6.40 -14.67
CA VAL A 37 -6.49 6.02 -14.39
C VAL A 37 -6.15 6.16 -12.92
N ARG A 38 -6.54 7.28 -12.27
CA ARG A 38 -6.30 7.48 -10.83
C ARG A 38 -6.97 6.39 -9.99
N ARG A 39 -8.23 6.07 -10.28
CA ARG A 39 -8.97 5.01 -9.55
C ARG A 39 -8.35 3.63 -9.74
N VAL A 40 -7.88 3.30 -10.96
CA VAL A 40 -7.17 2.03 -11.22
C VAL A 40 -5.89 1.95 -10.38
N GLN A 41 -5.09 3.02 -10.34
CA GLN A 41 -3.87 3.07 -9.52
C GLN A 41 -4.16 2.93 -8.02
N GLU A 42 -5.23 3.56 -7.52
CA GLU A 42 -5.67 3.41 -6.13
C GLU A 42 -6.07 1.95 -5.81
N ILE A 43 -6.78 1.30 -6.72
CA ILE A 43 -7.16 -0.12 -6.59
C ILE A 43 -5.93 -1.03 -6.62
N GLU A 44 -4.99 -0.80 -7.53
CA GLU A 44 -3.75 -1.57 -7.63
C GLU A 44 -2.91 -1.46 -6.36
N LYS A 45 -2.70 -0.24 -5.85
CA LYS A 45 -2.03 -0.01 -4.55
C LYS A 45 -2.75 -0.72 -3.41
N GLY A 46 -4.08 -0.69 -3.40
CA GLY A 46 -4.88 -1.41 -2.41
C GLY A 46 -4.66 -2.93 -2.47
N LYS A 47 -4.61 -3.51 -3.67
CA LYS A 47 -4.32 -4.94 -3.87
C LYS A 47 -2.90 -5.31 -3.45
N GLU A 48 -1.91 -4.48 -3.77
CA GLU A 48 -0.51 -4.69 -3.34
C GLU A 48 -0.39 -4.67 -1.82
N LYS A 49 -1.02 -3.70 -1.15
CA LYS A 49 -1.09 -3.64 0.31
C LYS A 49 -1.70 -4.91 0.90
N GLN A 50 -2.84 -5.35 0.37
CA GLN A 50 -3.52 -6.55 0.83
C GLN A 50 -2.66 -7.81 0.63
N ARG A 51 -1.94 -7.92 -0.49
CA ARG A 51 -1.00 -9.03 -0.73
C ARG A 51 0.16 -9.03 0.26
N ALA A 52 0.74 -7.87 0.54
CA ALA A 52 1.82 -7.73 1.51
C ALA A 52 1.36 -8.12 2.93
N GLU A 53 0.19 -7.63 3.35
CA GLU A 53 -0.43 -8.00 4.64
C GLU A 53 -0.67 -9.51 4.73
N THR A 54 -1.26 -10.11 3.67
CA THR A 54 -1.52 -11.56 3.62
C THR A 54 -0.22 -12.37 3.68
N THR A 55 0.84 -11.91 3.01
CA THR A 55 2.14 -12.60 3.00
C THR A 55 2.80 -12.55 4.38
N LEU A 56 2.74 -11.42 5.07
CA LEU A 56 3.24 -11.28 6.43
C LEU A 56 2.50 -12.19 7.40
N ASP A 57 1.16 -12.22 7.31
CA ASP A 57 0.33 -13.11 8.13
C ASP A 57 0.69 -14.58 7.90
N MET A 58 0.86 -15.00 6.64
CA MET A 58 1.28 -16.37 6.32
C MET A 58 2.63 -16.72 6.93
N LEU A 59 3.63 -15.83 6.84
CA LEU A 59 4.96 -16.08 7.40
C LEU A 59 4.93 -16.22 8.93
N LEU A 60 4.18 -15.35 9.62
CA LEU A 60 4.02 -15.44 11.07
C LEU A 60 3.28 -16.73 11.48
N LEU A 61 2.18 -17.05 10.81
CA LEU A 61 1.38 -18.24 11.09
C LEU A 61 2.18 -19.53 10.84
N PHE A 62 2.94 -19.62 9.75
CA PHE A 62 3.80 -20.77 9.47
C PHE A 62 4.87 -20.95 10.56
N GLY A 63 5.53 -19.86 10.97
CA GLY A 63 6.51 -19.90 12.05
C GLY A 63 5.91 -20.37 13.37
N MET A 64 4.80 -19.77 13.79
CA MET A 64 4.10 -20.13 15.03
C MET A 64 3.59 -21.57 15.00
N THR A 65 3.05 -22.03 13.87
CA THR A 65 2.54 -23.40 13.70
C THR A 65 3.68 -24.41 13.81
N TYR A 66 4.78 -24.17 13.09
CA TYR A 66 5.98 -25.01 13.19
C TYR A 66 6.53 -25.07 14.62
N LEU A 67 6.63 -23.93 15.32
CA LEU A 67 7.11 -23.88 16.70
C LEU A 67 6.16 -24.60 17.67
N HIS A 68 4.85 -24.49 17.46
CA HIS A 68 3.87 -25.22 18.25
C HIS A 68 3.98 -26.73 18.05
N GLU A 69 3.92 -27.19 16.80
CA GLU A 69 3.88 -28.62 16.47
C GLU A 69 5.22 -29.33 16.68
N GLN A 70 6.32 -28.71 16.23
CA GLN A 70 7.64 -29.37 16.21
C GLN A 70 8.46 -29.11 17.47
N LYS A 71 8.21 -27.99 18.17
CA LYS A 71 8.94 -27.62 19.40
C LYS A 71 8.07 -27.66 20.65
N GLY A 72 6.77 -27.96 20.52
CA GLY A 72 5.83 -28.02 21.65
C GLY A 72 5.65 -26.67 22.35
N TRP A 73 5.80 -25.55 21.63
CA TRP A 73 5.68 -24.23 22.25
C TRP A 73 4.23 -23.98 22.68
N GLY A 74 4.04 -23.75 23.97
CA GLY A 74 2.77 -23.32 24.53
C GLY A 74 2.50 -21.83 24.29
N LYS A 75 1.27 -21.41 24.60
CA LYS A 75 0.73 -20.06 24.38
C LYS A 75 1.73 -18.93 24.68
N GLN A 76 2.28 -18.89 25.89
CA GLN A 76 3.15 -17.78 26.30
C GLN A 76 4.44 -17.66 25.47
N ARG A 77 5.01 -18.79 25.02
CA ARG A 77 6.21 -18.76 24.16
C ARG A 77 5.87 -18.28 22.74
N LEU A 78 4.68 -18.64 22.25
CA LEU A 78 4.18 -18.18 20.96
C LEU A 78 3.83 -16.68 21.00
N GLU A 79 3.24 -16.19 22.08
CA GLU A 79 3.00 -14.75 22.31
C GLU A 79 4.33 -13.98 22.31
N ASN A 80 5.33 -14.45 23.05
CA ASN A 80 6.66 -13.82 23.06
C ASN A 80 7.33 -13.81 21.67
N TYR A 81 7.15 -14.88 20.88
CA TYR A 81 7.65 -14.94 19.51
C TYR A 81 6.97 -13.89 18.62
N TYR A 82 5.65 -13.81 18.69
CA TYR A 82 4.86 -12.84 17.94
C TYR A 82 5.27 -11.41 18.30
N ASP A 83 5.34 -11.09 19.59
CA ASP A 83 5.75 -9.77 20.07
C ASP A 83 7.17 -9.41 19.63
N GLY A 84 8.08 -10.39 19.66
CA GLY A 84 9.45 -10.24 19.15
C GLY A 84 9.49 -9.92 17.65
N CYS A 85 8.69 -10.63 16.84
CA CYS A 85 8.59 -10.36 15.40
C CYS A 85 8.02 -8.96 15.13
N MET A 86 6.97 -8.56 15.85
CA MET A 86 6.38 -7.22 15.72
C MET A 86 7.33 -6.10 16.14
N LYS A 87 8.17 -6.34 17.15
CA LYS A 87 9.22 -5.41 17.55
C LYS A 87 10.26 -5.23 16.45
N LEU A 88 10.77 -6.34 15.88
CA LEU A 88 11.73 -6.30 14.78
C LEU A 88 11.16 -5.60 13.53
N LEU A 89 9.88 -5.81 13.22
CA LEU A 89 9.20 -5.13 12.12
C LEU A 89 9.18 -3.62 12.32
N LYS A 90 8.86 -3.15 13.53
CA LYS A 90 8.88 -1.71 13.86
C LYS A 90 10.27 -1.10 13.76
N GLU A 91 11.30 -1.80 14.26
CA GLU A 91 12.69 -1.37 14.15
C GLU A 91 13.14 -1.30 12.69
N PHE A 92 12.70 -2.25 11.85
CA PHE A 92 12.94 -2.23 10.40
C PHE A 92 12.23 -1.04 9.72
N GLU A 93 10.96 -0.78 10.04
CA GLU A 93 10.20 0.38 9.53
C GLU A 93 10.83 1.73 9.96
N ALA A 94 11.42 1.77 11.15
CA ALA A 94 12.18 2.91 11.64
C ALA A 94 13.56 3.07 10.97
N GLY A 95 13.98 2.11 10.14
CA GLY A 95 15.26 2.12 9.44
C GLY A 95 16.46 1.69 10.30
N GLU A 96 16.23 1.11 11.47
CA GLU A 96 17.29 0.65 12.38
C GLU A 96 17.99 -0.61 11.87
N HIS A 97 17.29 -1.43 11.08
CA HIS A 97 17.82 -2.64 10.45
C HIS A 97 17.64 -2.62 8.94
N MET A 98 18.55 -3.28 8.23
CA MET A 98 18.38 -3.63 6.82
C MET A 98 18.18 -5.13 6.70
N ILE A 99 17.35 -5.60 5.76
CA ILE A 99 17.14 -7.04 5.54
C ILE A 99 18.48 -7.76 5.33
N LYS A 100 19.39 -7.14 4.57
CA LYS A 100 20.73 -7.67 4.35
C LYS A 100 21.51 -7.83 5.65
N SER A 101 21.49 -6.85 6.55
CA SER A 101 22.26 -6.94 7.80
C SER A 101 21.68 -7.98 8.76
N LEU A 102 20.35 -8.14 8.81
CA LEU A 102 19.71 -9.21 9.58
C LEU A 102 20.08 -10.59 9.03
N ARG A 103 20.07 -10.73 7.70
CA ARG A 103 20.46 -11.99 7.05
C ARG A 103 21.92 -12.32 7.28
N ASP A 104 22.83 -11.38 7.02
CA ASP A 104 24.27 -11.60 7.13
C ASP A 104 24.63 -12.04 8.56
N LYS A 105 24.06 -11.39 9.59
CA LYS A 105 24.22 -11.81 11.00
C LYS A 105 23.75 -13.25 11.22
N LEU A 106 22.55 -13.61 10.75
CA LEU A 106 22.01 -14.96 10.92
C LEU A 106 22.85 -16.01 10.19
N VAL A 107 23.31 -15.73 8.97
CA VAL A 107 24.20 -16.62 8.21
C VAL A 107 25.53 -16.77 8.94
N GLU A 108 26.08 -15.69 9.48
CA GLU A 108 27.34 -15.71 10.23
C GLU A 108 27.23 -16.56 11.50
N GLU A 109 26.16 -16.40 12.27
CA GLU A 109 25.95 -17.10 13.54
C GLU A 109 25.57 -18.57 13.35
N THR A 110 24.63 -18.86 12.43
CA THR A 110 24.06 -20.21 12.29
C THR A 110 24.76 -21.05 11.23
N LYS A 111 25.56 -20.43 10.36
CA LYS A 111 26.14 -21.03 9.14
C LYS A 111 25.09 -21.59 8.16
N ILE A 112 23.81 -21.26 8.37
CA ILE A 112 22.74 -21.62 7.44
C ILE A 112 22.81 -20.66 6.26
N ASN A 113 22.84 -21.21 5.04
CA ASN A 113 22.84 -20.39 3.84
C ASN A 113 21.40 -19.89 3.56
N LEU A 114 21.14 -18.64 3.88
CA LEU A 114 19.86 -17.98 3.62
C LEU A 114 19.93 -17.27 2.27
N VAL A 115 19.07 -17.68 1.34
CA VAL A 115 18.93 -17.05 0.01
C VAL A 115 17.71 -16.14 -0.03
N GLU A 116 17.78 -15.09 -0.84
CA GLU A 116 16.60 -14.30 -1.17
C GLU A 116 15.58 -15.17 -1.88
N VAL A 117 14.35 -15.14 -1.37
CA VAL A 117 13.21 -15.60 -2.14
C VAL A 117 13.04 -14.61 -3.29
N LYS A 118 13.33 -15.06 -4.50
CA LYS A 118 12.99 -14.32 -5.73
C LYS A 118 11.58 -14.74 -6.13
N GLU A 119 10.70 -13.76 -6.34
CA GLU A 119 9.42 -13.99 -7.04
C GLU A 119 9.65 -14.42 -8.49
#